data_AF-A0AAV9J8H2-F1
#
_entry.id   AF-A0AAV9J8H2-F1
#
_cell.length_a   1.000
_cell.length_b   1.000
_cell.length_c   1.000
_cell.angle_alpha   90.00
_cell.angle_beta   90.00
_cell.angle_gamma   90.00
#
_symmetry.space_group_name_H-M   'P 1'
#
loop_
_entity.id
_entity.type
_entity.pdbx_description
1 polymer ?
#
loop_
_entity_poly.entity_id
_entity_poly.type
_entity_poly.pdbx_seq_one_letter_code
_entity_poly.pdbx_strand_id
1 'polypeptide(L)'
;MSPAVRLQIQYGSSYGRSVRQKTVALLQRGQMDNLKVSVSGWSEFSAEPYQLNSNLWTSRVFELCKVVGHILPETPSRDQGVAGRYAVCHAEKQLVAYYWYRHSTYEKKRTLHVSRQPCEDCVLFLRQVKNVLGLSVRVIVNGTRVPY
;
A
#
# COMPACT_ATOMS: atom_id res chain seq x y z
N MET A 1 -17.52 7.75 7.88
CA MET A 1 -16.68 6.56 8.13
C MET A 1 -15.97 6.20 6.82
N SER A 2 -14.65 6.03 6.78
CA SER A 2 -13.93 5.80 5.51
C SER A 2 -14.15 4.38 4.98
N PRO A 3 -14.10 4.14 3.66
CA PRO A 3 -14.19 2.80 3.09
C PRO A 3 -13.13 1.82 3.62
N ALA A 4 -11.90 2.30 3.84
CA ALA A 4 -10.82 1.49 4.44
C ALA A 4 -11.11 1.13 5.91
N VAL A 5 -11.70 2.04 6.68
CA VAL A 5 -12.16 1.79 8.05
C VAL A 5 -13.35 0.84 8.05
N ARG A 6 -14.30 0.98 7.10
CA ARG A 6 -15.39 0.02 6.92
C ARG A 6 -14.87 -1.37 6.58
N LEU A 7 -13.88 -1.51 5.71
CA LEU A 7 -13.27 -2.82 5.41
C LEU A 7 -12.49 -3.38 6.61
N GLN A 8 -11.75 -2.54 7.34
CA GLN A 8 -11.06 -2.98 8.55
C GLN A 8 -12.04 -3.38 9.66
N ILE A 9 -13.20 -2.74 9.76
CA ILE A 9 -14.28 -3.07 10.72
C ILE A 9 -15.06 -4.31 10.27
N GLN A 10 -15.50 -4.36 9.01
CA GLN A 10 -16.34 -5.43 8.43
C GLN A 10 -15.60 -6.77 8.37
N TYR A 11 -14.29 -6.75 8.21
CA TYR A 11 -13.48 -7.98 8.10
C TYR A 11 -12.49 -8.18 9.25
N GLY A 12 -12.31 -7.18 10.12
CA GLY A 12 -11.49 -7.31 11.34
C GLY A 12 -12.18 -8.02 12.49
N SER A 13 -13.51 -8.23 12.42
CA SER A 13 -14.27 -9.02 13.40
C SER A 13 -14.26 -10.53 13.09
N SER A 14 -14.03 -10.92 11.84
CA SER A 14 -14.12 -12.32 11.40
C SER A 14 -12.81 -13.11 11.56
N TYR A 15 -11.68 -12.45 11.83
CA TYR A 15 -10.38 -13.09 11.98
C TYR A 15 -9.58 -12.47 13.13
N GLY A 16 -9.00 -13.32 13.97
CA GLY A 16 -8.47 -13.00 15.30
C GLY A 16 -7.41 -11.89 15.38
N ARG A 17 -6.96 -11.61 16.61
CA ARG A 17 -6.13 -10.47 17.09
C ARG A 17 -4.98 -9.95 16.18
N SER A 18 -4.48 -10.74 15.22
CA SER A 18 -3.39 -10.45 14.28
C SER A 18 -3.65 -9.30 13.29
N VAL A 19 -4.89 -9.13 12.78
CA VAL A 19 -5.19 -8.09 11.77
C VAL A 19 -5.23 -6.69 12.38
N ARG A 20 -5.52 -6.57 13.69
CA ARG A 20 -5.55 -5.28 14.39
C ARG A 20 -4.21 -4.55 14.37
N GLN A 21 -3.09 -5.26 14.17
CA GLN A 21 -1.75 -4.70 14.09
C GLN A 21 -1.30 -4.33 12.67
N LYS A 22 -2.10 -4.64 11.63
CA LYS A 22 -1.73 -4.44 10.22
C LYS A 22 -2.41 -3.20 9.63
N THR A 23 -1.74 -2.57 8.68
CA THR A 23 -2.30 -1.50 7.86
C THR A 23 -3.07 -2.10 6.70
N VAL A 24 -4.29 -1.63 6.48
CA VAL A 24 -5.12 -1.93 5.31
C VAL A 24 -5.15 -0.68 4.46
N ALA A 25 -4.83 -0.85 3.17
CA ALA A 25 -4.90 0.23 2.20
C ALA A 25 -5.84 -0.17 1.06
N LEU A 26 -6.54 0.82 0.51
CA LEU A 26 -7.47 0.68 -0.60
C LEU A 26 -7.17 1.72 -1.65
N LEU A 27 -7.05 1.28 -2.90
CA LEU A 27 -6.95 2.12 -4.08
C LEU A 27 -8.34 2.25 -4.70
N GLN A 28 -8.89 3.47 -4.70
CA GLN A 28 -10.17 3.77 -5.34
C GLN A 28 -9.94 4.31 -6.76
N ARG A 29 -10.54 3.66 -7.76
CA ARG A 29 -10.48 4.04 -9.18
C ARG A 29 -11.89 4.15 -9.76
N GLY A 30 -12.54 5.30 -9.62
CA GLY A 30 -13.91 5.48 -10.14
C GLY A 30 -14.95 4.67 -9.33
N GLN A 31 -15.75 3.84 -10.02
CA GLN A 31 -16.77 2.97 -9.41
C GLN A 31 -16.17 1.79 -8.61
N MET A 32 -17.01 1.11 -7.80
CA MET A 32 -16.59 0.07 -6.85
C MET A 32 -15.91 -1.15 -7.49
N ASP A 33 -16.11 -1.37 -8.79
CA ASP A 33 -15.62 -2.56 -9.51
C ASP A 33 -14.11 -2.52 -9.80
N ASN A 34 -13.46 -1.36 -9.56
CA ASN A 34 -12.03 -1.15 -9.74
C ASN A 34 -11.28 -0.97 -8.41
N LEU A 35 -11.86 -1.46 -7.31
CA LEU A 35 -11.23 -1.44 -5.99
C LEU A 35 -10.11 -2.47 -5.89
N LYS A 36 -8.95 -2.05 -5.38
CA LYS A 36 -7.87 -2.95 -4.97
C LYS A 36 -7.45 -2.71 -3.54
N VAL A 37 -7.23 -3.79 -2.82
CA VAL A 37 -6.90 -3.79 -1.39
C VAL A 37 -5.52 -4.40 -1.19
N SER A 38 -4.72 -3.80 -0.32
CA SER A 38 -3.48 -4.38 0.17
C SER A 38 -3.46 -4.36 1.69
N VAL A 39 -2.81 -5.36 2.28
CA VAL A 39 -2.61 -5.48 3.72
C VAL A 39 -1.11 -5.59 3.97
N SER A 40 -0.61 -4.84 4.95
CA SER A 40 0.81 -4.84 5.28
C SER A 40 1.28 -6.23 5.73
N GLY A 41 2.45 -6.65 5.23
CA GLY A 41 3.04 -7.95 5.55
C GLY A 41 2.65 -9.06 4.56
N TRP A 42 2.80 -10.30 5.00
CA TRP A 42 2.83 -11.50 4.13
C TRP A 42 1.58 -12.38 4.20
N SER A 43 0.63 -12.04 5.07
CA SER A 43 -0.57 -12.84 5.22
C SER A 43 -1.53 -12.55 4.07
N GLU A 44 -1.98 -13.59 3.39
CA GLU A 44 -3.17 -13.51 2.56
C GLU A 44 -4.38 -13.21 3.45
N PHE A 45 -5.23 -12.33 2.98
CA PHE A 45 -6.48 -11.97 3.62
C PHE A 45 -7.61 -12.36 2.64
N SER A 46 -8.75 -12.79 3.17
CA SER A 46 -9.79 -13.45 2.35
C SER A 46 -10.67 -12.47 1.57
N ALA A 47 -10.15 -11.30 1.19
CA ALA A 47 -10.88 -10.31 0.39
C ALA A 47 -10.68 -10.51 -1.12
N GLU A 48 -10.63 -11.76 -1.55
CA GLU A 48 -10.72 -12.09 -2.97
C GLU A 48 -12.05 -11.60 -3.57
N PRO A 49 -12.09 -11.10 -4.81
CA PRO A 49 -10.98 -10.93 -5.77
C PRO A 49 -10.24 -9.57 -5.70
N TYR A 50 -10.45 -8.80 -4.63
CA TYR A 50 -9.97 -7.42 -4.51
C TYR A 50 -8.57 -7.31 -3.93
N GLN A 51 -8.14 -8.30 -3.15
CA GLN A 51 -6.83 -8.30 -2.53
C GLN A 51 -5.71 -8.49 -3.57
N LEU A 52 -4.65 -7.70 -3.39
CA LEU A 52 -3.40 -7.91 -4.06
C LEU A 52 -2.65 -9.11 -3.47
N ASN A 53 -2.08 -9.95 -4.34
CA ASN A 53 -1.11 -10.97 -3.93
C ASN A 53 0.12 -10.29 -3.30
N SER A 54 0.25 -10.37 -1.97
CA SER A 54 1.27 -9.62 -1.23
C SER A 54 2.69 -10.00 -1.64
N ASN A 55 2.95 -11.27 -1.96
CA ASN A 55 4.28 -11.73 -2.36
C ASN A 55 4.69 -11.11 -3.71
N LEU A 56 3.82 -11.18 -4.72
CA LEU A 56 4.06 -10.59 -6.03
C LEU A 56 4.30 -9.08 -5.91
N TRP A 57 3.42 -8.36 -5.21
CA TRP A 57 3.50 -6.90 -5.16
C TRP A 57 4.62 -6.40 -4.27
N THR A 58 5.01 -7.15 -3.23
CA THR A 58 6.25 -6.85 -2.48
C THR A 58 7.47 -6.93 -3.40
N SER A 59 7.59 -7.98 -4.22
CA SER A 59 8.69 -8.09 -5.19
C SER A 59 8.69 -6.94 -6.20
N ARG A 60 7.51 -6.51 -6.67
CA ARG A 60 7.39 -5.34 -7.56
C ARG A 60 7.73 -4.02 -6.88
N VAL A 61 7.51 -3.90 -5.57
CA VAL A 61 7.95 -2.72 -4.82
C VAL A 61 9.48 -2.65 -4.77
N PHE A 62 10.20 -3.77 -4.60
CA PHE A 62 11.67 -3.76 -4.70
C PHE A 62 12.15 -3.22 -6.05
N GLU A 63 11.56 -3.68 -7.14
CA GLU A 63 11.88 -3.18 -8.49
C GLU A 63 11.59 -1.68 -8.61
N LEU A 64 10.41 -1.24 -8.15
CA LEU A 64 10.01 0.15 -8.22
C LEU A 64 10.93 1.05 -7.38
N CYS A 65 11.41 0.59 -6.23
CA CYS A 65 12.36 1.32 -5.40
C CYS A 65 13.67 1.58 -6.15
N LYS A 66 14.18 0.61 -6.92
CA LYS A 66 15.34 0.80 -7.79
C LYS A 66 15.07 1.84 -8.88
N VAL A 67 13.90 1.79 -9.50
CA VAL A 67 13.50 2.74 -10.56
C VAL A 67 13.43 4.18 -10.04
N VAL A 68 12.87 4.40 -8.86
CA VAL A 68 12.70 5.75 -8.30
C VAL A 68 13.86 6.21 -7.41
N GLY A 69 14.92 5.39 -7.28
CA GLY A 69 16.05 5.69 -6.39
C GLY A 69 15.68 5.74 -4.90
N HIS A 70 14.65 5.00 -4.48
CA HIS A 70 14.26 4.91 -3.08
C HIS A 70 15.17 3.95 -2.32
N ILE A 71 15.85 4.47 -1.29
CA ILE A 71 16.70 3.68 -0.41
C ILE A 71 15.80 3.02 0.64
N LEU A 72 15.84 1.70 0.71
CA LEU A 72 15.04 0.93 1.65
C LEU A 72 15.73 0.90 3.02
N PRO A 73 15.02 1.24 4.12
CA PRO A 73 15.56 1.03 5.45
C PRO A 73 15.64 -0.48 5.72
N GLU A 74 16.79 -0.92 6.21
CA GLU A 74 16.98 -2.29 6.67
C GLU A 74 16.53 -2.44 8.11
N THR A 75 15.85 -3.53 8.42
CA THR A 75 15.45 -3.87 9.78
C THR A 75 15.70 -5.36 9.97
N PRO A 76 16.92 -5.78 10.31
CA PRO A 76 17.31 -7.21 10.31
C PRO A 76 16.36 -8.11 11.09
N SER A 77 15.80 -7.64 12.21
CA SER A 77 14.85 -8.37 13.04
C SER A 77 13.46 -8.57 12.41
N ARG A 78 13.10 -7.77 11.40
CA ARG A 78 11.81 -7.81 10.69
C ARG A 78 11.92 -8.23 9.22
N ASP A 79 13.14 -8.17 8.67
CA ASP A 79 13.45 -8.46 7.27
C ASP A 79 13.50 -9.96 6.96
N GLN A 80 13.57 -10.81 7.99
CA GLN A 80 13.51 -12.27 7.85
C GLN A 80 14.52 -12.80 6.81
N GLY A 81 15.75 -12.29 6.86
CA GLY A 81 16.85 -12.70 5.97
C GLY A 81 16.89 -12.02 4.60
N VAL A 82 15.99 -11.08 4.29
CA VAL A 82 16.00 -10.32 3.04
C VAL A 82 16.01 -8.82 3.34
N ALA A 83 17.13 -8.15 3.09
CA ALA A 83 17.30 -6.73 3.41
C ALA A 83 16.19 -5.84 2.83
N GLY A 84 15.60 -4.98 3.67
CA GLY A 84 14.54 -4.04 3.29
C GLY A 84 13.16 -4.68 3.09
N ARG A 85 13.03 -6.00 3.28
CA ARG A 85 11.80 -6.76 3.07
C ARG A 85 10.63 -6.26 3.91
N TYR A 86 10.88 -5.83 5.15
CA TYR A 86 9.85 -5.24 6.00
C TYR A 86 9.32 -3.92 5.41
N ALA A 87 10.19 -3.06 4.89
CA ALA A 87 9.81 -1.77 4.34
C ALA A 87 8.99 -1.86 3.05
N VAL A 88 9.29 -2.84 2.19
CA VAL A 88 8.59 -3.00 0.90
C VAL A 88 7.22 -3.67 1.02
N CYS A 89 6.95 -4.37 2.12
CA CYS A 89 5.67 -5.08 2.31
C CYS A 89 4.53 -4.17 2.81
N HIS A 90 4.77 -2.88 2.98
CA HIS A 90 3.75 -1.92 3.39
C HIS A 90 2.65 -1.78 2.32
N ALA A 91 1.40 -1.72 2.79
CA ALA A 91 0.22 -1.79 1.93
C ALA A 91 0.15 -0.64 0.92
N GLU A 92 0.61 0.55 1.33
CA GLU A 92 0.68 1.73 0.49
C GLU A 92 1.61 1.51 -0.71
N LYS A 93 2.82 0.98 -0.46
CA LYS A 93 3.81 0.76 -1.52
C LYS A 93 3.32 -0.30 -2.51
N GLN A 94 2.72 -1.38 -2.02
CA GLN A 94 2.15 -2.44 -2.87
C GLN A 94 1.07 -1.91 -3.82
N LEU A 95 0.15 -1.05 -3.34
CA LEU A 95 -0.89 -0.46 -4.21
C LEU A 95 -0.31 0.51 -5.25
N VAL A 96 0.74 1.25 -4.90
CA VAL A 96 1.43 2.13 -5.84
C VAL A 96 2.14 1.31 -6.92
N ALA A 97 2.84 0.24 -6.53
CA ALA A 97 3.46 -0.68 -7.49
C ALA A 97 2.40 -1.33 -8.40
N TYR A 98 1.30 -1.81 -7.83
CA TYR A 98 0.16 -2.32 -8.60
C TYR A 98 -0.30 -1.30 -9.64
N TYR A 99 -0.50 -0.06 -9.21
CA TYR A 99 -0.99 0.96 -10.09
C TYR A 99 -0.01 1.25 -11.24
N TRP A 100 1.27 1.40 -10.92
CA TRP A 100 2.33 1.70 -11.87
C TRP A 100 2.50 0.61 -12.94
N TYR A 101 2.56 -0.66 -12.54
CA TYR A 101 2.84 -1.76 -13.47
C TYR A 101 1.61 -2.23 -14.27
N ARG A 102 0.38 -1.96 -13.81
CA ARG A 102 -0.84 -2.50 -14.44
C ARG A 102 -1.66 -1.47 -15.21
N HIS A 103 -1.40 -0.17 -15.04
CA HIS A 103 -2.18 0.87 -15.70
C HIS A 103 -1.32 1.74 -16.59
N SER A 104 -1.82 2.00 -17.80
CA SER A 104 -1.19 2.93 -18.73
C SER A 104 -1.18 4.34 -18.13
N THR A 105 -0.08 5.02 -18.34
CA THR A 105 0.41 6.21 -17.63
C THR A 105 -0.40 7.50 -17.86
N TYR A 106 -1.59 7.41 -18.48
CA TYR A 106 -2.41 8.58 -18.82
C TYR A 106 -2.92 9.32 -17.59
N GLU A 107 -3.27 8.61 -16.53
CA GLU A 107 -3.78 9.24 -15.31
C GLU A 107 -2.76 9.18 -14.18
N LYS A 108 -2.14 10.33 -13.89
CA LYS A 108 -1.06 10.45 -12.91
C LYS A 108 -1.53 10.88 -11.52
N LYS A 109 -2.83 10.79 -11.22
CA LYS A 109 -3.39 11.15 -9.90
C LYS A 109 -4.20 10.00 -9.33
N ARG A 110 -3.90 9.60 -8.10
CA ARG A 110 -4.58 8.49 -7.42
C ARG A 110 -4.91 8.82 -5.98
N THR A 111 -5.93 8.16 -5.44
CA THR A 111 -6.30 8.27 -4.04
C THR A 111 -6.17 6.91 -3.35
N LEU A 112 -5.38 6.87 -2.28
CA LEU A 112 -5.28 5.75 -1.37
C LEU A 112 -6.02 6.06 -0.08
N HIS A 113 -6.92 5.17 0.32
CA HIS A 113 -7.52 5.17 1.64
C HIS A 113 -6.76 4.20 2.52
N VAL A 114 -6.25 4.65 3.66
CA VAL A 114 -5.44 3.84 4.56
C VAL A 114 -6.05 3.86 5.96
N SER A 115 -5.94 2.74 6.67
CA SER A 115 -6.42 2.64 8.05
C SER A 115 -5.50 3.28 9.08
N ARG A 116 -4.25 3.55 8.71
CA ARG A 116 -3.22 4.09 9.60
C ARG A 116 -2.40 5.14 8.87
N GLN A 117 -1.78 6.03 9.64
CA GLN A 117 -0.87 7.00 9.08
C GLN A 117 0.32 6.27 8.42
N PRO A 118 0.67 6.59 7.17
CA PRO A 118 1.86 6.03 6.55
C PRO A 118 3.08 6.36 7.40
N CYS A 119 4.00 5.41 7.56
CA CYS A 119 5.27 5.67 8.21
C CYS A 119 6.14 6.63 7.36
N GLU A 120 7.20 7.15 7.96
CA GLU A 120 8.14 8.07 7.31
C GLU A 120 8.69 7.52 5.99
N ASP A 121 9.11 6.26 5.98
CA ASP A 121 9.61 5.54 4.81
C ASP A 121 8.56 5.47 3.67
N CYS A 122 7.29 5.20 3.98
CA CYS A 122 6.21 5.26 2.99
C CYS A 122 6.02 6.67 2.44
N VAL A 123 6.11 7.71 3.29
CA VAL A 123 5.99 9.10 2.84
C VAL A 123 7.13 9.48 1.88
N LEU A 124 8.37 9.11 2.21
CA LEU A 124 9.54 9.34 1.34
C LEU A 124 9.40 8.63 0.00
N PHE A 125 8.96 7.37 0.02
CA PHE A 125 8.67 6.61 -1.19
C PHE A 125 7.63 7.32 -2.09
N LEU A 126 6.50 7.75 -1.52
CA LEU A 126 5.45 8.44 -2.28
C LEU A 126 5.94 9.75 -2.91
N ARG A 127 6.81 10.48 -2.21
CA ARG A 127 7.45 11.69 -2.75
C ARG A 127 8.38 11.37 -3.91
N GLN A 128 9.21 10.34 -3.81
CA GLN A 128 10.10 9.93 -4.90
C GLN A 128 9.32 9.42 -6.12
N VAL A 129 8.27 8.63 -5.91
CA VAL A 129 7.35 8.21 -6.98
C VAL A 129 6.76 9.43 -7.71
N LYS A 130 6.31 10.44 -6.97
CA LYS A 130 5.81 11.69 -7.57
C LYS A 130 6.91 12.41 -8.36
N ASN A 131 8.10 12.55 -7.79
CA ASN A 131 9.19 13.33 -8.39
C ASN A 131 9.77 12.66 -9.64
N VAL A 132 9.94 11.33 -9.62
CA VAL A 132 10.57 10.58 -10.71
C VAL A 132 9.56 10.17 -11.78
N LEU A 133 8.35 9.74 -11.39
CA LEU A 133 7.36 9.16 -12.30
C LEU A 133 6.20 10.12 -12.62
N GLY A 134 6.11 11.25 -11.90
CA GLY A 134 4.99 12.18 -12.00
C GLY A 134 3.70 11.67 -11.37
N LEU A 135 3.70 10.49 -10.74
CA LEU A 135 2.51 9.88 -10.13
C LEU A 135 2.23 10.51 -8.77
N SER A 136 1.20 11.35 -8.72
CA SER A 136 0.72 11.99 -7.49
C SER A 136 -0.29 11.10 -6.77
N VAL A 137 0.06 10.68 -5.55
CA VAL A 137 -0.80 9.84 -4.70
C VAL A 137 -1.34 10.67 -3.54
N ARG A 138 -2.65 10.83 -3.48
CA ARG A 138 -3.37 11.45 -2.35
C ARG A 138 -3.66 10.36 -1.32
N VAL A 139 -3.29 10.59 -0.07
CA VAL A 139 -3.59 9.64 1.02
C VAL A 139 -4.70 10.20 1.92
N ILE A 140 -5.69 9.36 2.22
CA ILE A 140 -6.80 9.64 3.12
C ILE A 140 -6.72 8.64 4.28
N VAL A 141 -6.39 9.12 5.47
CA VAL A 141 -6.30 8.33 6.70
C VAL A 141 -7.60 8.51 7.47
N ASN A 142 -8.37 7.44 7.69
CA ASN A 142 -9.62 7.49 8.47
C ASN A 142 -10.65 8.55 8.01
N GLY A 143 -10.59 8.97 6.75
CA GLY A 143 -11.47 10.00 6.18
C GLY A 143 -10.83 11.39 6.13
N THR A 144 -9.66 11.57 6.74
CA THR A 144 -8.92 12.84 6.77
C THR A 144 -7.79 12.81 5.75
N ARG A 145 -7.69 13.86 4.93
CA ARG A 145 -6.56 14.02 4.00
C ARG A 145 -5.31 14.37 4.78
N VAL A 146 -4.21 13.66 4.48
CA VAL A 146 -2.88 13.97 5.02
C VAL A 146 -2.02 14.68 3.96
N PRO A 147 -1.32 15.78 4.29
CA PRO A 147 -0.53 16.54 3.34
C PRO A 147 0.89 15.95 3.21
N TYR A 148 1.23 15.40 2.03
CA TYR A 148 2.59 14.95 1.70
C TYR A 148 2.98 15.28 0.25
#